data_AF-A0A0S7WKD2-F1
#
_entry.id   AF-A0A0S7WKD2-F1
#
_cell.length_a   1.000
_cell.length_b   1.000
_cell.length_c   1.000
_cell.angle_alpha   90.00
_cell.angle_beta   90.00
_cell.angle_gamma   90.00
#
_symmetry.space_group_name_H-M   'P 1'
#
loop_
_entity.id
_entity.type
_entity.pdbx_description
1 polymer ?
#
loop_
_entity_poly.entity_id
_entity_poly.type
_entity_poly.pdbx_seq_one_letter_code
_entity_poly.pdbx_strand_id
1 'polypeptide(L)' 'MAGGASLLQQIRDFLADYRPQRISQDRATPAAVLLLLYEKADEPYIVLTRRTEDVEHHKGETS' A
#
# COMPACT_ATOMS: atom_id res chain seq x y z
N MET A 1 -23.14 -18.14 8.99
CA MET A 1 -21.67 -18.11 8.75
C MET A 1 -21.06 -17.36 9.91
N ALA A 2 -20.17 -18.00 10.68
CA ALA A 2 -19.66 -17.47 11.94
C ALA A 2 -18.94 -16.13 11.72
N GLY A 3 -19.30 -15.11 12.52
CA GLY A 3 -18.81 -13.74 12.43
C GLY A 3 -17.37 -13.60 12.91
N GLY A 4 -16.42 -14.01 12.08
CA GLY A 4 -15.02 -13.63 12.21
C GLY A 4 -14.80 -12.19 11.73
N ALA A 5 -13.78 -11.52 12.27
CA ALA A 5 -13.38 -10.21 11.80
C ALA A 5 -13.00 -10.29 10.31
N SER A 6 -13.45 -9.32 9.50
CA SER A 6 -13.08 -9.26 8.08
C SER A 6 -11.56 -9.23 7.92
N LEU A 7 -11.05 -9.72 6.80
CA LEU A 7 -9.61 -9.73 6.55
C LEU A 7 -9.01 -8.31 6.60
N LEU A 8 -9.75 -7.29 6.14
CA LEU A 8 -9.34 -5.90 6.32
C LEU A 8 -9.21 -5.50 7.80
N GLN A 9 -10.09 -5.97 8.68
CA GLN A 9 -9.98 -5.68 10.11
C GLN A 9 -8.74 -6.37 10.70
N GLN A 10 -8.47 -7.62 10.33
CA GLN A 10 -7.26 -8.32 10.77
C GLN A 10 -5.97 -7.60 10.34
N ILE A 11 -5.94 -7.07 9.10
CA ILE A 11 -4.80 -6.28 8.62
C ILE A 11 -4.66 -4.97 9.39
N ARG A 12 -5.76 -4.28 9.69
CA ARG A 12 -5.74 -3.05 10.51
C ARG A 12 -5.18 -3.33 11.90
N ASP A 13 -5.66 -4.39 12.55
CA ASP A 13 -5.21 -4.76 13.89
C ASP A 13 -3.72 -5.11 13.89
N PHE A 14 -3.24 -5.83 12.88
CA PHE A 14 -1.82 -6.14 12.71
C PHE A 14 -0.95 -4.88 12.51
N LEU A 15 -1.42 -3.93 11.70
CA LEU A 15 -0.66 -2.71 11.38
C LEU A 15 -0.68 -1.67 12.51
N ALA A 16 -1.65 -1.72 13.44
CA ALA A 16 -1.82 -0.74 14.51
C ALA A 16 -0.56 -0.62 15.40
N ASP A 17 0.07 -1.74 15.70
CA ASP A 17 1.26 -1.81 16.56
C ASP A 17 2.56 -2.00 15.77
N TYR A 18 2.49 -2.02 14.43
CA TYR A 18 3.68 -2.13 13.60
C TYR A 18 4.61 -0.93 13.81
N ARG A 19 5.88 -1.20 14.07
CA ARG A 19 6.95 -0.21 14.18
C ARG A 19 7.93 -0.42 13.04
N PRO A 20 7.90 0.43 11.99
CA PRO A 20 8.80 0.28 10.87
C PRO A 20 10.24 0.49 11.31
N GLN A 21 11.15 -0.34 10.78
CA GLN A 21 12.57 -0.10 10.91
C GLN A 21 12.93 1.17 10.15
N ARG A 22 13.57 2.13 10.84
CA ARG A 22 14.07 3.35 10.22
C ARG A 22 15.50 3.12 9.74
N ILE A 23 15.76 3.44 8.48
CA ILE A 23 17.09 3.44 7.88
C ILE A 23 17.46 4.91 7.66
N SER A 24 18.56 5.37 8.25
CA SER A 24 19.08 6.71 7.98
C SER A 24 19.81 6.71 6.64
N GLN A 25 19.43 7.65 5.77
CA GLN A 25 20.08 7.92 4.50
C GLN A 25 20.20 9.43 4.29
N ASP A 26 21.23 10.03 4.89
CA ASP A 26 21.40 11.49 4.95
C ASP A 26 21.63 12.17 3.60
N ARG A 27 21.83 11.39 2.53
CA ARG A 27 22.06 11.88 1.15
C ARG A 27 20.95 11.51 0.17
N ALA A 28 19.88 10.84 0.62
CA ALA A 28 18.77 10.46 -0.24
C ALA A 28 17.67 11.52 -0.24
N THR A 29 16.98 11.68 -1.37
CA THR A 29 15.75 12.48 -1.43
C THR A 29 14.60 11.69 -0.79
N PRO A 30 13.87 12.25 0.19
CA PRO A 30 12.72 11.58 0.78
C PRO A 30 11.64 11.29 -0.27
N ALA A 31 11.11 10.08 -0.26
CA ALA A 31 9.98 9.66 -1.08
C ALA A 31 9.09 8.72 -0.26
N ALA A 32 7.79 8.72 -0.55
CA ALA A 32 6.82 7.84 0.09
C ALA A 32 5.82 7.32 -0.96
N VAL A 33 5.33 6.10 -0.74
CA VAL A 33 4.26 5.47 -1.53
C VAL A 33 3.11 5.09 -0.60
N LEU A 34 1.91 5.02 -1.16
CA LEU A 34 0.71 4.60 -0.44
C LEU A 34 0.28 3.22 -0.95
N LEU A 35 0.29 2.21 -0.08
CA LEU A 35 -0.34 0.93 -0.36
C LEU A 35 -1.81 0.98 0.04
N LEU A 36 -2.69 1.00 -0.96
CA LEU A 36 -4.13 1.06 -0.78
C LEU A 36 -4.71 -0.35 -0.73
N LEU A 37 -5.36 -0.69 0.39
CA LEU A 37 -6.13 -1.92 0.53
C LEU A 37 -7.60 -1.64 0.26
N TYR A 38 -8.18 -2.38 -0.68
CA TYR A 38 -9.57 -2.24 -1.11
C TYR A 38 -10.26 -3.60 -1.04
N GLU A 39 -11.45 -3.65 -0.45
CA GLU A 39 -12.25 -4.88 -0.38
C GLU A 39 -13.39 -4.81 -1.39
N LYS A 40 -13.55 -5.87 -2.18
CA LYS A 40 -14.62 -5.99 -3.18
C LYS A 40 -15.09 -7.44 -3.20
N ALA A 41 -16.40 -7.64 -3.05
CA ALA A 41 -17.00 -8.97 -3.01
C ALA A 41 -16.30 -9.90 -1.99
N ASP A 42 -16.04 -9.37 -0.78
CA ASP A 42 -15.38 -10.06 0.33
C ASP A 42 -13.92 -10.50 0.07
N GLU A 43 -13.30 -10.02 -1.01
CA GLU A 43 -11.90 -10.27 -1.34
C GLU A 43 -11.05 -8.98 -1.22
N PRO A 44 -9.82 -9.06 -0.66
CA PRO A 44 -8.92 -7.93 -0.59
C PRO A 44 -8.13 -7.74 -1.89
N TYR A 45 -7.87 -6.49 -2.22
CA TYR A 45 -7.10 -6.06 -3.38
C TYR A 45 -6.11 -4.97 -2.99
N ILE A 46 -4.99 -4.90 -3.69
CA ILE A 46 -4.09 -3.75 -3.68
C ILE A 46 -4.40 -2.91 -4.90
N VAL A 47 -4.63 -1.61 -4.71
CA VAL A 47 -4.81 -0.69 -5.83
C VAL A 47 -3.45 -0.29 -6.36
N LEU A 48 -3.21 -0.61 -7.63
CA LEU A 48 -2.02 -0.19 -8.36
C LEU A 48 -2.40 0.92 -9.34
N THR A 49 -1.46 1.83 -9.55
CA THR A 49 -1.58 2.93 -10.50
C THR A 49 -0.71 2.63 -11.71
N ARG A 50 -1.24 2.91 -12.91
CA ARG A 50 -0.41 2.95 -14.11
C ARG A 50 -0.08 4.40 -14.41
N ARG A 51 1.21 4.71 -14.51
CA ARG A 51 1.68 6.06 -14.85
C ARG A 51 1.28 6.38 -16.28
N THR A 52 0.89 7.64 -16.51
CA THR A 52 0.56 8.13 -17.86
C THR A 52 1.81 8.13 -18.74
N GLU A 53 1.62 8.32 -20.05
CA GLU A 53 2.76 8.44 -20.99
C GLU A 53 3.39 9.85 -20.97
N ASP A 54 2.72 10.81 -20.33
CA ASP A 54 3.08 12.24 -20.32
C ASP A 54 3.97 12.64 -19.13
N VAL A 55 4.35 11.70 -18.26
CA VAL A 55 5.27 11.98 -17.14
C VAL A 55 6.73 11.96 -17.58
N GLU A 56 7.58 12.75 -16.93
CA GLU A 56 9.02 12.87 -17.27
C GLU A 56 9.79 11.54 -17.13
N HIS A 57 9.42 10.73 -16.13
CA HIS A 57 10.08 9.46 -15.81
C HIS A 57 9.08 8.32 -15.60
N HIS A 58 9.52 7.09 -15.86
CA HIS A 58 8.77 5.85 -15.57
C HIS A 58 7.41 5.77 -16.28
N LYS A 59 7.37 6.15 -17.56
CA LYS A 59 6.15 6.18 -18.38
C LYS A 59 5.57 4.77 -18.53
N GLY A 60 4.26 4.65 -18.33
CA GLY A 60 3.55 3.38 -18.48
C GLY A 60 3.84 2.34 -17.39
N GLU A 61 4.72 2.61 -16.42
CA GLU A 61 5.03 1.70 -15.33
C GLU A 61 3.86 1.59 -14.33
N THR A 62 3.73 0.40 -13.74
CA THR A 62 2.77 0.13 -12.66
C THR A 62 3.46 0.33 -11.32
N SER A 63 2.90 1.23 -10.49
CA SER A 63 3.34 1.53 -9.13
C SER A 63 2.21 1.41 -8.13
#